data_AF-A0A929HSK4-F1
#
_entry.id   AF-A0A929HSK4-F1
#
_cell.length_a   1.000
_cell.length_b   1.000
_cell.length_c   1.000
_cell.angle_alpha   90.00
_cell.angle_beta   90.00
_cell.angle_gamma   90.00
#
_symmetry.space_group_name_H-M   'P 1'
#
loop_
_entity.id
_entity.type
_entity.pdbx_description
1 polymer ?
#
loop_
_entity_poly.entity_id
_entity_poly.type
_entity_poly.pdbx_seq_one_letter_code
_entity_poly.pdbx_strand_id
1 'polypeptide(L)'
;MVVVTLLAGLLGACDKATYEPYKEPPPSIKVEQGEVQAFCPETIDPTWREAQTIAGVEIQESRLCLPDNPSDIAAFVRGTNNLTMTQLMGTQLSTDALVKGRDLDGDGDPDEIHIRLEVVELNGGSPDSSDPMTTFEIAPGVKPGFWAFAPKTRGMATENFESNVANSMLRLPSPTIRVEQGDKVTITLENSHYFPHTIHLHGVDHPYVKENGEGNDGVPQTSGPMIMPGQRFSYELQPRHAGTMAYHCHVQTGAHLLMGLIGLFVIEENRPNNPVQTFNIGAGHVRHPSVAVRESYDREYDLLYIDTDTELHNIIRSSNDVRKIAKSMNREYKLSESTPDYFLLNGRSFPYTLRESIIVTAPDENVKLRILNAGTSMLALHTHGHKPTITHYDGVELAEAAQVTRDVIMVGSAQRVDLKLSTHNDGLHSYGEGIWLYHDHTELGITSNNMMPGGNIATIVYESYLSPEGMPKTQGVSLMPYFSPEYYQRKVPVWSASDPDGQLGEPQGE
;
A
#
# COMPACT_ATOMS: atom_id res chain seq x y z
N MET A 1 -87.39 35.01 8.63
CA MET A 1 -87.10 36.43 8.34
C MET A 1 -85.75 36.74 8.97
N VAL A 2 -84.90 37.54 8.31
CA VAL A 2 -83.48 37.86 8.64
C VAL A 2 -82.49 36.80 8.10
N VAL A 3 -82.07 36.91 6.83
CA VAL A 3 -80.95 37.70 6.26
C VAL A 3 -79.63 36.93 6.30
N VAL A 4 -79.24 36.48 5.11
CA VAL A 4 -77.96 35.88 4.73
C VAL A 4 -77.03 37.01 4.30
N THR A 5 -75.91 37.22 5.00
CA THR A 5 -74.81 38.08 4.53
C THR A 5 -73.45 37.58 5.02
N LEU A 6 -72.63 37.16 4.05
CA LEU A 6 -71.16 37.08 3.94
C LEU A 6 -70.31 36.57 5.13
N LEU A 7 -69.67 35.42 4.91
CA LEU A 7 -68.21 35.32 5.00
C LEU A 7 -67.69 34.56 3.78
N ALA A 8 -67.12 35.31 2.83
CA ALA A 8 -66.28 34.79 1.76
C ALA A 8 -64.85 34.70 2.30
N GLY A 9 -64.17 33.59 2.00
CA GLY A 9 -62.72 33.44 2.22
C GLY A 9 -62.37 32.27 3.10
N LEU A 10 -62.17 31.10 2.47
CA LEU A 10 -61.21 30.04 2.82
C LEU A 10 -61.53 28.78 1.99
N LEU A 11 -61.54 28.93 0.67
CA LEU A 11 -61.20 27.84 -0.24
C LEU A 11 -59.74 28.08 -0.58
N GLY A 12 -58.85 27.53 0.24
CA GLY A 12 -57.42 27.54 -0.03
C GLY A 12 -57.20 26.92 -1.41
N ALA A 13 -56.55 27.68 -2.28
CA ALA A 13 -56.10 27.21 -3.56
C ALA A 13 -55.22 25.97 -3.32
N CYS A 14 -55.66 24.81 -3.80
CA CYS A 14 -54.69 23.87 -4.32
C CYS A 14 -54.03 24.59 -5.49
N ASP A 15 -52.87 25.21 -5.25
CA ASP A 15 -51.97 25.59 -6.31
C ASP A 15 -51.75 24.33 -7.15
N LYS A 16 -52.29 24.35 -8.36
CA LYS A 16 -51.93 23.38 -9.37
C LYS A 16 -50.43 23.50 -9.50
N ALA A 17 -49.70 22.48 -9.06
CA ALA A 17 -48.29 22.35 -9.40
C ALA A 17 -48.18 22.61 -10.91
N THR A 18 -47.58 23.74 -11.28
CA THR A 18 -47.34 24.10 -12.67
C THR A 18 -46.42 23.03 -13.20
N TYR A 19 -46.96 22.13 -14.01
CA TYR A 19 -46.18 21.16 -14.77
C TYR A 19 -45.19 21.97 -15.60
N GLU A 20 -43.89 21.93 -15.28
CA GLU A 20 -42.90 22.48 -16.18
C GLU A 20 -43.02 21.71 -17.52
N PRO A 21 -43.14 22.42 -18.66
CA PRO A 21 -43.14 21.75 -19.95
C PRO A 21 -41.82 20.98 -20.12
N TYR A 22 -41.91 19.78 -20.68
CA TYR A 22 -40.74 18.96 -20.99
C TYR A 22 -39.69 19.78 -21.75
N LYS A 23 -38.50 19.89 -21.19
CA LYS A 23 -37.33 20.45 -21.86
C LYS A 23 -36.57 19.29 -22.48
N GLU A 24 -36.35 19.34 -23.80
CA GLU A 24 -35.46 18.38 -24.45
C GLU A 24 -34.07 18.48 -23.81
N PRO A 25 -33.45 17.34 -23.44
CA PRO A 25 -32.11 17.34 -22.87
C PRO A 25 -31.10 17.87 -23.91
N PRO A 26 -30.01 18.52 -23.46
CA PRO A 26 -28.93 18.88 -24.38
C PRO A 26 -28.37 17.61 -25.04
N PRO A 27 -27.92 17.70 -26.30
CA PRO A 27 -27.27 16.56 -26.95
C PRO A 27 -25.94 16.26 -26.25
N SER A 28 -25.57 14.99 -26.21
CA SER A 28 -24.29 14.57 -25.65
C SER A 28 -23.16 14.76 -26.66
N ILE A 29 -21.99 15.17 -26.17
CA ILE A 29 -20.73 15.24 -26.91
C ILE A 29 -19.80 14.12 -26.45
N LYS A 30 -19.05 13.57 -27.40
CA LYS A 30 -17.98 12.62 -27.09
C LYS A 30 -16.75 13.39 -26.63
N VAL A 31 -16.29 13.07 -25.44
CA VAL A 31 -15.01 13.57 -24.90
C VAL A 31 -13.92 12.59 -25.27
N GLU A 32 -12.81 13.09 -25.81
CA GLU A 32 -11.62 12.27 -26.03
C GLU A 32 -11.01 11.84 -24.69
N GLN A 33 -10.61 10.57 -24.63
CA GLN A 33 -10.09 9.95 -23.42
C GLN A 33 -8.66 10.42 -23.04
N GLY A 34 -8.03 11.25 -23.87
CA GLY A 34 -6.64 11.64 -23.70
C GLY A 34 -5.67 10.47 -23.91
N GLU A 35 -4.46 10.60 -23.37
CA GLU A 35 -3.43 9.58 -23.48
C GLU A 35 -3.68 8.44 -22.49
N VAL A 36 -3.92 7.24 -23.02
CA VAL A 36 -4.05 6.03 -22.21
C VAL A 36 -2.66 5.43 -22.00
N GLN A 37 -2.21 5.38 -20.75
CA GLN A 37 -0.93 4.78 -20.42
C GLN A 37 -0.93 3.27 -20.67
N ALA A 38 0.23 2.73 -21.02
CA ALA A 38 0.42 1.29 -21.13
C ALA A 38 0.10 0.58 -19.80
N PHE A 39 -0.43 -0.63 -19.87
CA PHE A 39 -0.71 -1.43 -18.66
C PHE A 39 0.60 -1.71 -17.90
N CYS A 40 1.64 -2.17 -18.61
CA CYS A 40 2.99 -2.26 -18.06
C CYS A 40 3.89 -1.17 -18.60
N PRO A 41 4.60 -0.43 -17.73
CA PRO A 41 5.62 0.48 -18.19
C PRO A 41 6.80 -0.30 -18.78
N GLU A 42 7.44 0.27 -19.80
CA GLU A 42 8.58 -0.33 -20.51
C GLU A 42 9.88 -0.27 -19.71
N THR A 43 9.85 0.30 -18.50
CA THR A 43 11.03 0.59 -17.68
C THR A 43 11.55 -0.62 -16.90
N ILE A 44 10.76 -1.69 -16.76
CA ILE A 44 11.15 -2.89 -16.00
C ILE A 44 11.55 -4.01 -16.96
N ASP A 45 12.68 -4.65 -16.65
CA ASP A 45 13.16 -5.82 -17.38
C ASP A 45 12.15 -6.99 -17.21
N PRO A 46 11.53 -7.47 -18.30
CA PRO A 46 10.54 -8.54 -18.23
C PRO A 46 11.08 -9.84 -17.63
N THR A 47 12.39 -10.07 -17.68
CA THR A 47 13.04 -11.27 -17.11
C THR A 47 12.94 -11.32 -15.58
N TRP A 48 12.66 -10.18 -14.92
CA TRP A 48 12.48 -10.14 -13.47
C TRP A 48 11.27 -10.96 -13.00
N ARG A 49 10.34 -11.26 -13.90
CA ARG A 49 9.12 -12.04 -13.63
C ARG A 49 9.38 -13.52 -13.49
N GLU A 50 10.48 -14.02 -14.07
CA GLU A 50 10.81 -15.44 -14.08
C GLU A 50 11.30 -15.92 -12.70
N ALA A 51 11.02 -17.20 -12.41
CA ALA A 51 11.67 -17.89 -11.31
C ALA A 51 13.17 -18.01 -11.59
N GLN A 52 14.00 -17.72 -10.60
CA GLN A 52 15.45 -17.66 -10.80
C GLN A 52 16.23 -17.91 -9.51
N THR A 53 17.50 -18.26 -9.68
CA THR A 53 18.44 -18.42 -8.56
C THR A 53 19.54 -17.37 -8.65
N ILE A 54 19.60 -16.46 -7.68
CA ILE A 54 20.63 -15.43 -7.60
C ILE A 54 21.36 -15.55 -6.27
N ALA A 55 22.69 -15.58 -6.30
CA ALA A 55 23.51 -15.73 -5.09
C ALA A 55 23.16 -16.96 -4.23
N GLY A 56 22.63 -18.02 -4.84
CA GLY A 56 22.17 -19.23 -4.15
C GLY A 56 20.79 -19.09 -3.48
N VAL A 57 20.08 -17.99 -3.71
CA VAL A 57 18.70 -17.76 -3.25
C VAL A 57 17.74 -18.15 -4.35
N GLU A 58 16.80 -19.05 -4.05
CA GLU A 58 15.69 -19.39 -4.93
C GLU A 58 14.60 -18.33 -4.84
N ILE A 59 14.25 -17.71 -5.97
CA ILE A 59 13.27 -16.63 -6.06
C ILE A 59 12.10 -17.16 -6.91
N GLN A 60 10.91 -17.18 -6.33
CA GLN A 60 9.68 -17.61 -7.01
C GLN A 60 9.35 -16.67 -8.18
N GLU A 61 8.64 -17.19 -9.18
CA GLU A 61 8.15 -16.34 -10.28
C GLU A 61 7.16 -15.29 -9.78
N SER A 62 7.10 -14.14 -10.44
CA SER A 62 6.05 -13.15 -10.22
C SER A 62 5.43 -12.79 -11.56
N ARG A 63 4.18 -13.20 -11.77
CA ARG A 63 3.45 -12.88 -12.99
C ARG A 63 2.86 -11.47 -13.00
N LEU A 64 3.17 -10.67 -11.99
CA LEU A 64 2.78 -9.27 -11.94
C LEU A 64 3.47 -8.47 -13.03
N CYS A 65 2.83 -7.38 -13.41
CA CYS A 65 3.32 -6.44 -14.39
C CYS A 65 4.54 -5.66 -13.88
N LEU A 66 4.54 -5.30 -12.59
CA LEU A 66 5.65 -4.67 -11.89
C LEU A 66 6.21 -5.61 -10.80
N PRO A 67 7.05 -6.59 -11.14
CA PRO A 67 7.70 -7.43 -10.13
C PRO A 67 8.85 -6.69 -9.44
N ASP A 68 9.17 -7.13 -8.23
CA ASP A 68 10.39 -6.71 -7.53
C ASP A 68 11.65 -7.22 -8.24
N ASN A 69 12.71 -6.41 -8.19
CA ASN A 69 14.03 -6.76 -8.71
C ASN A 69 14.59 -8.01 -8.00
N PRO A 70 14.89 -9.09 -8.75
CA PRO A 70 15.46 -10.32 -8.19
C PRO A 70 16.80 -10.12 -7.45
N SER A 71 17.61 -9.15 -7.87
CA SER A 71 18.87 -8.84 -7.20
C SER A 71 18.64 -8.24 -5.81
N ASP A 72 17.59 -7.42 -5.66
CA ASP A 72 17.20 -6.84 -4.37
C ASP A 72 16.70 -7.95 -3.43
N ILE A 73 15.87 -8.88 -3.93
CA ILE A 73 15.40 -10.05 -3.15
C ILE A 73 16.56 -10.91 -2.67
N ALA A 74 17.54 -11.20 -3.55
CA ALA A 74 18.74 -11.95 -3.14
C ALA A 74 19.52 -11.22 -2.04
N ALA A 75 19.63 -9.89 -2.11
CA ALA A 75 20.23 -9.08 -1.06
C ALA A 75 19.42 -9.10 0.25
N PHE A 76 18.09 -9.09 0.17
CA PHE A 76 17.20 -9.15 1.32
C PHE A 76 17.26 -10.48 2.07
N VAL A 77 17.54 -11.58 1.35
CA VAL A 77 17.71 -12.92 1.94
C VAL A 77 19.12 -13.11 2.48
N ARG A 78 20.16 -12.71 1.74
CA ARG A 78 21.57 -12.98 2.11
C ARG A 78 22.19 -11.92 3.02
N GLY A 79 21.68 -10.69 3.00
CA GLY A 79 22.38 -9.51 3.51
C GLY A 79 23.39 -8.96 2.50
N THR A 80 23.53 -7.63 2.46
CA THR A 80 24.44 -6.90 1.55
C THR A 80 25.91 -7.26 1.77
N ASN A 81 26.27 -7.70 2.99
CA ASN A 81 27.62 -8.14 3.35
C ASN A 81 27.99 -9.54 2.82
N ASN A 82 27.02 -10.34 2.39
CA ASN A 82 27.24 -11.70 1.88
C ASN A 82 27.09 -11.80 0.35
N LEU A 83 27.07 -10.64 -0.33
CA LEU A 83 27.06 -10.54 -1.79
C LEU A 83 28.42 -10.12 -2.33
N THR A 84 28.74 -10.57 -3.55
CA THR A 84 29.85 -10.01 -4.31
C THR A 84 29.53 -8.57 -4.73
N MET A 85 30.55 -7.76 -5.00
CA MET A 85 30.34 -6.39 -5.48
C MET A 85 29.50 -6.33 -6.77
N THR A 86 29.66 -7.30 -7.69
CA THR A 86 28.85 -7.36 -8.92
C THR A 86 27.37 -7.61 -8.61
N GLN A 87 27.06 -8.50 -7.67
CA GLN A 87 25.68 -8.76 -7.24
C GLN A 87 25.09 -7.54 -6.54
N LEU A 88 25.84 -6.90 -5.63
CA LEU A 88 25.39 -5.69 -4.94
C LEU A 88 25.18 -4.53 -5.93
N MET A 89 25.99 -4.42 -6.98
CA MET A 89 25.80 -3.41 -8.02
C MET A 89 24.52 -3.60 -8.85
N GLY A 90 23.89 -4.78 -8.80
CA GLY A 90 22.54 -5.03 -9.36
C GLY A 90 21.40 -4.51 -8.48
N THR A 91 21.71 -3.96 -7.30
CA THR A 91 20.75 -3.37 -6.34
C THR A 91 20.92 -1.86 -6.24
N GLN A 92 19.97 -1.19 -5.58
CA GLN A 92 20.10 0.21 -5.16
C GLN A 92 20.50 0.37 -3.68
N LEU A 93 20.92 -0.71 -3.02
CA LEU A 93 21.24 -0.70 -1.60
C LEU A 93 22.66 -0.20 -1.32
N SER A 94 22.84 0.47 -0.18
CA SER A 94 24.17 0.69 0.36
C SER A 94 24.77 -0.62 0.90
N THR A 95 26.09 -0.68 1.03
CA THR A 95 26.80 -1.88 1.53
C THR A 95 26.41 -2.26 2.97
N ASP A 96 25.88 -1.31 3.73
CA ASP A 96 25.46 -1.45 5.13
C ASP A 96 23.94 -1.41 5.32
N ALA A 97 23.15 -1.49 4.23
CA ALA A 97 21.68 -1.41 4.30
C ALA A 97 21.05 -2.57 5.07
N LEU A 98 21.58 -3.78 4.88
CA LEU A 98 21.15 -5.00 5.56
C LEU A 98 22.34 -5.92 5.79
N VAL A 99 22.81 -6.03 7.03
CA VAL A 99 23.91 -6.94 7.38
C VAL A 99 23.33 -8.15 8.09
N LYS A 100 23.60 -9.35 7.55
CA LYS A 100 23.27 -10.63 8.21
C LYS A 100 24.55 -11.27 8.75
N GLY A 101 24.58 -11.49 10.05
CA GLY A 101 25.75 -11.86 10.84
C GLY A 101 25.83 -13.35 11.13
N ARG A 102 26.01 -13.68 12.41
CA ARG A 102 26.21 -15.06 12.86
C ARG A 102 24.90 -15.81 13.03
N ASP A 103 24.97 -17.10 12.76
CA ASP A 103 24.07 -18.15 13.25
C ASP A 103 24.41 -18.41 14.73
N LEU A 104 23.49 -18.08 15.62
CA LEU A 104 23.60 -18.12 17.08
C LEU A 104 22.99 -19.39 17.68
N ASP A 105 22.01 -20.02 17.03
CA ASP A 105 21.34 -21.22 17.52
C ASP A 105 21.74 -22.53 16.78
N GLY A 106 22.47 -22.40 15.68
CA GLY A 106 23.13 -23.46 14.92
C GLY A 106 22.23 -24.15 13.90
N ASP A 107 21.15 -23.51 13.46
CA ASP A 107 20.11 -24.11 12.62
C ASP A 107 20.31 -23.92 11.11
N GLY A 108 21.30 -23.09 10.72
CA GLY A 108 21.76 -22.94 9.34
C GLY A 108 21.48 -21.58 8.71
N ASP A 109 20.90 -20.62 9.43
CA ASP A 109 20.70 -19.26 8.95
C ASP A 109 21.08 -18.17 9.97
N PRO A 110 21.19 -16.89 9.54
CA PRO A 110 21.77 -15.86 10.40
C PRO A 110 20.76 -15.26 11.39
N ASP A 111 21.05 -15.31 12.69
CA ASP A 111 20.24 -14.66 13.74
C ASP A 111 20.63 -13.20 14.03
N GLU A 112 21.82 -12.76 13.64
CA GLU A 112 22.25 -11.36 13.86
C GLU A 112 21.88 -10.49 12.66
N ILE A 113 20.82 -9.69 12.79
CA ILE A 113 20.29 -8.88 11.69
C ILE A 113 20.48 -7.39 12.00
N HIS A 114 21.24 -6.67 11.17
CA HIS A 114 21.35 -5.21 11.26
C HIS A 114 20.70 -4.55 10.06
N ILE A 115 19.66 -3.78 10.31
CA ILE A 115 18.83 -3.09 9.32
C ILE A 115 19.12 -1.60 9.38
N ARG A 116 19.32 -0.94 8.24
CA ARG A 116 19.42 0.52 8.16
C ARG A 116 18.31 1.11 7.31
N LEU A 117 17.61 2.06 7.90
CA LEU A 117 16.53 2.79 7.26
C LEU A 117 16.87 4.28 7.21
N GLU A 118 16.34 4.94 6.20
CA GLU A 118 16.32 6.39 6.05
C GLU A 118 14.87 6.87 5.93
N VAL A 119 14.62 8.16 6.15
CA VAL A 119 13.32 8.77 5.84
C VAL A 119 13.44 9.56 4.55
N VAL A 120 12.57 9.26 3.59
CA VAL A 120 12.54 9.87 2.26
C VAL A 120 11.25 10.63 2.05
N GLU A 121 11.31 11.66 1.20
CA GLU A 121 10.15 12.40 0.73
C GLU A 121 9.82 12.02 -0.72
N LEU A 122 8.55 11.73 -0.97
CA LEU A 122 7.99 11.43 -2.29
C LEU A 122 7.05 12.56 -2.69
N ASN A 123 7.11 12.95 -3.97
CA ASN A 123 6.30 14.03 -4.55
C ASN A 123 6.42 15.39 -3.80
N GLY A 124 7.62 15.71 -3.32
CA GLY A 124 7.94 16.95 -2.61
C GLY A 124 7.90 18.20 -3.51
N GLY A 125 7.76 19.38 -2.90
CA GLY A 125 7.83 20.65 -3.62
C GLY A 125 9.26 21.01 -4.06
N SER A 126 9.40 21.79 -5.13
CA SER A 126 10.67 22.36 -5.57
C SER A 126 10.52 23.84 -5.89
N PRO A 127 11.53 24.69 -5.60
CA PRO A 127 11.49 26.08 -6.06
C PRO A 127 11.84 26.20 -7.56
N ASP A 128 12.41 25.16 -8.14
CA ASP A 128 12.97 25.17 -9.50
C ASP A 128 11.99 24.65 -10.55
N SER A 129 10.91 23.97 -10.14
CA SER A 129 9.88 23.42 -11.02
C SER A 129 8.50 23.45 -10.35
N SER A 130 7.46 23.53 -11.18
CA SER A 130 6.07 23.33 -10.74
C SER A 130 5.74 21.86 -10.50
N ASP A 131 6.48 20.94 -11.13
CA ASP A 131 6.30 19.51 -10.93
C ASP A 131 6.95 19.08 -9.61
N PRO A 132 6.35 18.12 -8.90
CA PRO A 132 6.95 17.59 -7.69
C PRO A 132 8.25 16.83 -8.00
N MET A 133 9.15 16.76 -7.04
CA MET A 133 10.41 16.00 -7.11
C MET A 133 10.25 14.60 -6.51
N THR A 134 11.11 13.67 -6.91
CA THR A 134 11.11 12.27 -6.43
C THR A 134 9.71 11.67 -6.55
N THR A 135 9.23 11.63 -7.79
CA THR A 135 7.84 11.39 -8.11
C THR A 135 7.44 9.92 -7.95
N PHE A 136 6.26 9.72 -7.37
CA PHE A 136 5.61 8.44 -7.15
C PHE A 136 4.11 8.59 -7.43
N GLU A 137 3.64 8.14 -8.59
CA GLU A 137 2.22 8.26 -8.96
C GLU A 137 1.37 7.20 -8.28
N ILE A 138 0.35 7.59 -7.51
CA ILE A 138 -0.56 6.61 -6.89
C ILE A 138 -1.60 6.08 -7.89
N ALA A 139 -1.93 6.87 -8.91
CA ALA A 139 -2.84 6.59 -10.03
C ALA A 139 -2.43 7.49 -11.22
N PRO A 140 -2.94 7.29 -12.45
CA PRO A 140 -2.59 8.11 -13.62
C PRO A 140 -2.64 9.61 -13.35
N GLY A 141 -1.47 10.26 -13.33
CA GLY A 141 -1.34 11.70 -13.10
C GLY A 141 -1.58 12.19 -11.66
N VAL A 142 -1.77 11.29 -10.70
CA VAL A 142 -2.08 11.64 -9.30
C VAL A 142 -0.83 11.47 -8.42
N LYS A 143 -0.32 12.58 -7.86
CA LYS A 143 0.95 12.65 -7.10
C LYS A 143 0.80 13.43 -5.78
N PRO A 144 0.14 12.90 -4.73
CA PRO A 144 0.13 13.51 -3.40
C PRO A 144 1.51 13.38 -2.74
N GLY A 145 1.87 14.31 -1.85
CA GLY A 145 3.14 14.28 -1.12
C GLY A 145 3.16 13.24 0.01
N PHE A 146 4.21 12.42 0.11
CA PHE A 146 4.35 11.39 1.14
C PHE A 146 5.74 11.39 1.78
N TRP A 147 5.85 10.76 2.94
CA TRP A 147 7.09 10.33 3.53
C TRP A 147 7.08 8.82 3.73
N ALA A 148 8.23 8.17 3.53
CA ALA A 148 8.37 6.74 3.73
C ALA A 148 9.69 6.42 4.43
N PHE A 149 9.72 5.33 5.20
CA PHE A 149 10.97 4.69 5.53
C PHE A 149 11.44 3.91 4.31
N ALA A 150 12.72 4.01 3.97
CA ALA A 150 13.33 3.23 2.90
C ALA A 150 14.59 2.53 3.42
N PRO A 151 14.95 1.34 2.90
CA PRO A 151 16.28 0.78 3.14
C PRO A 151 17.33 1.79 2.69
N LYS A 152 18.44 1.87 3.41
CA LYS A 152 19.52 2.79 3.04
C LYS A 152 19.98 2.52 1.61
N THR A 153 19.88 3.54 0.77
CA THR A 153 20.20 3.41 -0.65
C THR A 153 21.57 3.96 -0.98
N ARG A 154 22.04 3.67 -2.21
CA ARG A 154 23.19 4.34 -2.83
C ARG A 154 22.72 5.17 -4.02
N GLY A 155 23.50 6.18 -4.38
CA GLY A 155 23.23 6.98 -5.56
C GLY A 155 22.14 8.02 -5.31
N MET A 156 21.23 8.17 -6.27
CA MET A 156 20.20 9.22 -6.27
C MET A 156 18.86 8.71 -5.76
N ALA A 157 18.06 9.63 -5.20
CA ALA A 157 16.66 9.36 -4.83
C ALA A 157 15.77 9.11 -6.06
N THR A 158 16.21 9.54 -7.25
CA THR A 158 15.54 9.29 -8.53
C THR A 158 16.22 8.17 -9.31
N GLU A 159 15.54 7.64 -10.33
CA GLU A 159 16.07 6.59 -11.21
C GLU A 159 17.42 6.97 -11.83
N ASN A 160 17.57 8.23 -12.28
CA ASN A 160 18.78 8.78 -12.88
C ASN A 160 18.75 10.33 -12.86
N PHE A 161 19.77 10.99 -13.44
CA PHE A 161 19.91 12.45 -13.43
C PHE A 161 18.91 13.18 -14.35
N GLU A 162 18.27 12.45 -15.26
CA GLU A 162 17.35 12.96 -16.27
C GLU A 162 15.87 12.66 -15.92
N SER A 163 15.64 11.80 -14.93
CA SER A 163 14.32 11.38 -14.46
C SER A 163 14.01 11.96 -13.09
N ASN A 164 12.79 12.47 -12.92
CA ASN A 164 12.26 12.86 -11.62
C ASN A 164 11.50 11.70 -10.95
N VAL A 165 11.46 10.50 -11.52
CA VAL A 165 10.79 9.33 -10.92
C VAL A 165 11.64 8.80 -9.77
N ALA A 166 11.01 8.50 -8.64
CA ALA A 166 11.67 7.89 -7.49
C ALA A 166 12.34 6.56 -7.90
N ASN A 167 13.52 6.28 -7.35
CA ASN A 167 14.14 4.97 -7.59
C ASN A 167 13.28 3.84 -6.98
N SER A 168 13.54 2.60 -7.37
CA SER A 168 12.70 1.44 -7.00
C SER A 168 12.58 1.15 -5.50
N MET A 169 13.51 1.63 -4.66
CA MET A 169 13.47 1.44 -3.20
C MET A 169 12.63 2.51 -2.49
N LEU A 170 12.37 3.64 -3.14
CA LEU A 170 11.71 4.81 -2.59
C LEU A 170 10.23 4.77 -2.98
N ARG A 171 9.41 4.10 -2.17
CA ARG A 171 7.99 3.93 -2.45
C ARG A 171 7.14 3.84 -1.19
N LEU A 172 5.83 3.97 -1.38
CA LEU A 172 4.80 3.76 -0.37
C LEU A 172 4.19 2.34 -0.53
N PRO A 173 3.73 1.70 0.57
CA PRO A 173 4.04 1.99 1.96
C PRO A 173 5.54 1.84 2.24
N SER A 174 5.97 2.15 3.46
CA SER A 174 7.29 1.72 3.91
C SER A 174 7.39 0.19 3.81
N PRO A 175 8.56 -0.39 3.49
CA PRO A 175 8.67 -1.82 3.22
C PRO A 175 8.22 -2.67 4.39
N THR A 176 7.64 -3.83 4.13
CA THR A 176 7.51 -4.82 5.19
C THR A 176 8.90 -5.28 5.60
N ILE A 177 9.17 -5.29 6.91
CA ILE A 177 10.40 -5.83 7.49
C ILE A 177 10.11 -7.24 8.00
N ARG A 178 10.96 -8.21 7.65
CA ARG A 178 10.88 -9.61 8.07
C ARG A 178 12.15 -10.06 8.79
N VAL A 179 11.94 -10.67 9.94
CA VAL A 179 12.96 -11.30 10.77
C VAL A 179 12.39 -12.59 11.34
N GLU A 180 13.22 -13.41 11.95
CA GLU A 180 12.80 -14.66 12.56
C GLU A 180 12.64 -14.53 14.08
N GLN A 181 11.80 -15.38 14.64
CA GLN A 181 11.62 -15.50 16.07
C GLN A 181 12.93 -15.92 16.73
N GLY A 182 13.47 -15.10 17.63
CA GLY A 182 14.73 -15.34 18.32
C GLY A 182 15.91 -14.54 17.78
N ASP A 183 15.80 -13.94 16.59
CA ASP A 183 16.83 -13.10 15.97
C ASP A 183 17.25 -11.96 16.89
N LYS A 184 18.55 -11.67 16.95
CA LYS A 184 19.06 -10.41 17.50
C LYS A 184 19.07 -9.35 16.42
N VAL A 185 18.02 -8.53 16.42
CA VAL A 185 17.82 -7.50 15.40
C VAL A 185 18.24 -6.14 15.93
N THR A 186 18.98 -5.39 15.12
CA THR A 186 19.26 -3.97 15.32
C THR A 186 18.70 -3.17 14.16
N ILE A 187 17.75 -2.28 14.40
CA ILE A 187 17.21 -1.36 13.38
C ILE A 187 17.80 0.02 13.64
N THR A 188 18.59 0.53 12.71
CA THR A 188 19.16 1.87 12.79
C THR A 188 18.42 2.80 11.85
N LEU A 189 17.78 3.84 12.40
CA LEU A 189 17.27 4.94 11.61
C LEU A 189 18.37 5.99 11.45
N GLU A 190 18.78 6.26 10.21
CA GLU A 190 19.62 7.39 9.84
C GLU A 190 18.72 8.50 9.28
N ASN A 191 18.52 9.57 10.05
CA ASN A 191 17.57 10.60 9.67
C ASN A 191 18.17 11.60 8.67
N SER A 192 18.11 11.26 7.40
CA SER A 192 18.45 12.15 6.28
C SER A 192 17.36 13.18 5.95
N HIS A 193 16.18 13.08 6.58
CA HIS A 193 15.06 13.99 6.40
C HIS A 193 15.20 15.28 7.21
N TYR A 194 14.47 16.31 6.82
CA TYR A 194 14.53 17.65 7.43
C TYR A 194 13.65 17.82 8.68
N PHE A 195 12.90 16.78 9.07
CA PHE A 195 12.12 16.72 10.32
C PHE A 195 12.67 15.66 11.27
N PRO A 196 12.45 15.81 12.59
CA PRO A 196 12.73 14.75 13.54
C PRO A 196 11.80 13.56 13.34
N HIS A 197 12.32 12.34 13.52
CA HIS A 197 11.56 11.10 13.41
C HIS A 197 11.93 10.10 14.50
N THR A 198 11.15 9.03 14.61
CA THR A 198 11.43 7.83 15.41
C THR A 198 10.88 6.60 14.69
N ILE A 199 11.18 5.39 15.17
CA ILE A 199 10.47 4.17 14.82
C ILE A 199 9.91 3.58 16.10
N HIS A 200 8.58 3.51 16.21
CA HIS A 200 7.89 2.69 17.19
C HIS A 200 7.59 1.32 16.59
N LEU A 201 7.86 0.26 17.34
CA LEU A 201 7.72 -1.12 16.92
C LEU A 201 6.37 -1.68 17.42
N HIS A 202 5.31 -1.31 16.72
CA HIS A 202 3.91 -1.57 17.12
C HIS A 202 3.61 -3.07 17.23
N GLY A 203 3.42 -3.56 18.46
CA GLY A 203 3.09 -4.96 18.74
C GLY A 203 4.29 -5.92 18.65
N VAL A 204 5.49 -5.38 18.35
CA VAL A 204 6.72 -6.15 18.31
C VAL A 204 7.26 -6.30 19.73
N ASP A 205 7.72 -7.50 20.05
CA ASP A 205 8.33 -7.77 21.34
C ASP A 205 9.76 -7.24 21.41
N HIS A 206 10.00 -6.25 22.27
CA HIS A 206 11.31 -5.67 22.52
C HIS A 206 11.40 -5.15 23.96
N PRO A 207 12.61 -5.00 24.53
CA PRO A 207 12.75 -4.39 25.84
C PRO A 207 12.38 -2.89 25.77
N TYR A 208 11.86 -2.34 26.86
CA TYR A 208 11.55 -0.90 26.96
C TYR A 208 12.82 -0.03 26.97
N VAL A 209 13.91 -0.55 27.54
CA VAL A 209 15.23 0.07 27.63
C VAL A 209 16.27 -0.95 27.15
N LYS A 210 17.23 -0.52 26.35
CA LYS A 210 18.39 -1.32 25.95
C LYS A 210 19.30 -1.62 27.14
N GLU A 211 20.24 -2.54 26.98
CA GLU A 211 21.22 -2.88 28.02
C GLU A 211 22.03 -1.65 28.48
N ASN A 212 22.29 -0.72 27.57
CA ASN A 212 23.04 0.51 27.86
C ASN A 212 22.24 1.61 28.59
N GLY A 213 20.97 1.38 28.90
CA GLY A 213 20.11 2.32 29.62
C GLY A 213 19.35 3.33 28.73
N GLU A 214 19.53 3.30 27.41
CA GLU A 214 18.74 4.13 26.48
C GLU A 214 17.36 3.49 26.20
N GLY A 215 16.31 4.31 26.09
CA GLY A 215 14.98 3.82 25.76
C GLY A 215 14.90 3.24 24.33
N ASN A 216 13.93 2.35 24.09
CA ASN A 216 13.91 1.51 22.89
C ASN A 216 12.54 1.40 22.20
N ASP A 217 11.46 1.87 22.82
CA ASP A 217 10.09 1.80 22.26
C ASP A 217 9.81 2.89 21.20
N GLY A 218 10.73 3.82 20.98
CA GLY A 218 10.61 4.82 19.92
C GLY A 218 9.54 5.89 20.10
N VAL A 219 9.00 6.02 21.31
CA VAL A 219 8.01 7.05 21.70
C VAL A 219 8.75 8.23 22.35
N PRO A 220 8.79 9.42 21.70
CA PRO A 220 9.56 10.57 22.21
C PRO A 220 9.24 11.02 23.63
N GLN A 221 8.00 10.82 24.07
CA GLN A 221 7.50 11.27 25.37
C GLN A 221 7.91 10.35 26.53
N THR A 222 8.32 9.11 26.25
CA THR A 222 8.52 8.07 27.28
C THR A 222 9.84 7.33 27.11
N SER A 223 10.23 6.96 25.88
CA SER A 223 11.17 5.87 25.65
C SER A 223 12.29 6.18 24.66
N GLY A 224 12.64 7.45 24.43
CA GLY A 224 13.79 7.80 23.59
C GLY A 224 13.74 9.23 23.06
N PRO A 225 14.87 9.77 22.56
CA PRO A 225 14.88 11.08 21.95
C PRO A 225 14.21 11.06 20.57
N MET A 226 13.68 12.21 20.17
CA MET A 226 13.44 12.48 18.76
C MET A 226 14.76 12.47 18.00
N ILE A 227 14.86 11.71 16.90
CA ILE A 227 16.07 11.62 16.11
C ILE A 227 16.09 12.83 15.18
N MET A 228 16.94 13.82 15.49
CA MET A 228 16.98 15.07 14.73
C MET A 228 17.60 14.86 13.33
N PRO A 229 17.37 15.79 12.37
CA PRO A 229 18.04 15.75 11.07
C PRO A 229 19.55 15.58 11.20
N GLY A 230 20.11 14.63 10.43
CA GLY A 230 21.53 14.25 10.45
C GLY A 230 21.96 13.37 11.62
N GLN A 231 21.05 13.02 12.54
CA GLN A 231 21.32 12.05 13.61
C GLN A 231 20.93 10.64 13.21
N ARG A 232 21.38 9.68 14.02
CA ARG A 232 20.97 8.28 13.94
C ARG A 232 20.67 7.71 15.30
N PHE A 233 19.82 6.70 15.34
CA PHE A 233 19.52 5.94 16.55
C PHE A 233 19.27 4.47 16.21
N SER A 234 19.66 3.58 17.11
CA SER A 234 19.52 2.13 16.94
C SER A 234 18.58 1.56 17.99
N TYR A 235 17.58 0.84 17.49
CA TYR A 235 16.62 0.02 18.21
C TYR A 235 17.13 -1.41 18.26
N GLU A 236 17.03 -2.08 19.41
CA GLU A 236 17.51 -3.45 19.62
C GLU A 236 16.34 -4.33 20.07
N LEU A 237 16.13 -5.46 19.40
CA LEU A 237 15.05 -6.38 19.73
C LEU A 237 15.49 -7.83 19.56
N GLN A 238 14.83 -8.70 20.31
CA GLN A 238 14.94 -10.14 20.19
C GLN A 238 13.54 -10.74 20.32
N PRO A 239 12.76 -10.75 19.23
CA PRO A 239 11.33 -11.04 19.30
C PRO A 239 11.10 -12.51 19.68
N ARG A 240 10.28 -12.74 20.71
CA ARG A 240 10.02 -14.10 21.22
C ARG A 240 8.78 -14.76 20.62
N HIS A 241 7.97 -14.03 19.85
CA HIS A 241 6.72 -14.53 19.28
C HIS A 241 6.63 -14.16 17.79
N ALA A 242 6.31 -15.15 16.97
CA ALA A 242 5.98 -14.95 15.56
C ALA A 242 4.64 -14.24 15.38
N GLY A 243 4.46 -13.55 14.26
CA GLY A 243 3.23 -12.84 13.94
C GLY A 243 3.40 -11.71 12.93
N THR A 244 2.27 -11.03 12.65
CA THR A 244 2.18 -9.84 11.80
C THR A 244 1.94 -8.60 12.67
N MET A 245 2.99 -7.80 12.84
CA MET A 245 3.04 -6.56 13.61
C MET A 245 3.19 -5.37 12.64
N ALA A 246 3.44 -4.18 13.16
CA ALA A 246 3.73 -3.00 12.35
C ALA A 246 4.88 -2.20 12.95
N TYR A 247 5.37 -1.23 12.18
CA TYR A 247 6.26 -0.19 12.69
C TYR A 247 5.87 1.15 12.08
N HIS A 248 6.01 2.24 12.83
CA HIS A 248 5.67 3.57 12.34
C HIS A 248 6.38 4.69 13.09
N CYS A 249 6.38 5.89 12.51
CA CYS A 249 6.90 7.07 13.21
C CYS A 249 6.01 7.45 14.40
N HIS A 250 6.63 7.85 15.51
CA HIS A 250 5.92 8.29 16.72
C HIS A 250 6.16 9.78 17.07
N VAL A 251 6.81 10.53 16.17
CA VAL A 251 6.86 11.99 16.23
C VAL A 251 5.59 12.53 15.57
N GLN A 252 4.80 13.34 16.28
CA GLN A 252 3.57 13.96 15.76
C GLN A 252 2.73 12.94 14.95
N THR A 253 2.34 11.84 15.60
CA THR A 253 1.71 10.67 14.95
C THR A 253 0.53 11.02 14.06
N GLY A 254 -0.30 11.98 14.49
CA GLY A 254 -1.44 12.48 13.72
C GLY A 254 -1.08 13.17 12.39
N ALA A 255 0.21 13.34 12.08
CA ALA A 255 0.70 13.82 10.79
C ALA A 255 1.71 12.84 10.18
N HIS A 256 2.78 12.48 10.89
CA HIS A 256 3.89 11.69 10.31
C HIS A 256 3.46 10.28 9.87
N LEU A 257 2.63 9.61 10.67
CA LEU A 257 2.08 8.29 10.31
C LEU A 257 1.20 8.44 9.06
N LEU A 258 0.31 9.44 9.06
CA LEU A 258 -0.62 9.70 7.95
C LEU A 258 0.08 10.18 6.67
N MET A 259 1.27 10.77 6.77
CA MET A 259 2.13 11.07 5.62
C MET A 259 2.76 9.81 5.00
N GLY A 260 2.62 8.63 5.60
CA GLY A 260 3.07 7.34 5.04
C GLY A 260 4.20 6.64 5.80
N LEU A 261 4.65 7.16 6.94
CA LEU A 261 5.72 6.56 7.76
C LEU A 261 5.21 5.37 8.59
N ILE A 262 4.79 4.32 7.89
CA ILE A 262 4.25 3.08 8.43
C ILE A 262 4.54 1.92 7.48
N GLY A 263 4.86 0.76 8.05
CA GLY A 263 5.06 -0.50 7.35
C GLY A 263 4.71 -1.69 8.23
N LEU A 264 4.61 -2.88 7.63
CA LEU A 264 4.45 -4.13 8.36
C LEU A 264 5.78 -4.55 9.01
N PHE A 265 5.70 -5.19 10.17
CA PHE A 265 6.83 -5.86 10.78
C PHE A 265 6.43 -7.32 11.03
N VAL A 266 7.02 -8.25 10.30
CA VAL A 266 6.67 -9.66 10.35
C VAL A 266 7.77 -10.43 11.05
N ILE A 267 7.38 -11.20 12.06
CA ILE A 267 8.26 -12.15 12.73
C ILE A 267 7.84 -13.53 12.24
N GLU A 268 8.69 -14.16 11.44
CA GLU A 268 8.48 -15.53 10.96
C GLU A 268 8.79 -16.53 12.09
N GLU A 269 8.12 -17.68 12.08
CA GLU A 269 8.43 -18.74 13.05
C GLU A 269 9.81 -19.34 12.79
N ASN A 270 10.52 -19.66 13.87
CA ASN A 270 11.85 -20.27 13.76
C ASN A 270 11.78 -21.66 13.08
N ARG A 271 12.58 -21.89 12.03
CA ARG A 271 12.79 -23.18 11.37
C ARG A 271 14.24 -23.31 10.90
N PRO A 272 14.82 -24.54 10.92
CA PRO A 272 16.18 -24.73 10.40
C PRO A 272 16.33 -24.33 8.93
N ASN A 273 17.40 -23.59 8.62
CA ASN A 273 17.76 -23.12 7.28
C ASN A 273 16.65 -22.26 6.65
N ASN A 274 16.18 -21.26 7.40
CA ASN A 274 15.08 -20.38 7.04
C ASN A 274 15.49 -18.91 6.80
N PRO A 275 16.46 -18.64 5.90
CA PRO A 275 16.84 -17.26 5.63
C PRO A 275 15.65 -16.49 5.01
N VAL A 276 15.12 -15.51 5.74
CA VAL A 276 13.94 -14.75 5.31
C VAL A 276 14.27 -13.58 4.37
N GLN A 277 13.36 -13.26 3.46
CA GLN A 277 13.38 -12.03 2.67
C GLN A 277 13.12 -10.80 3.57
N THR A 278 14.17 -10.21 4.15
CA THR A 278 14.02 -9.19 5.20
C THR A 278 13.26 -7.94 4.77
N PHE A 279 13.28 -7.56 3.48
CA PHE A 279 12.43 -6.48 2.98
C PHE A 279 11.49 -6.99 1.90
N ASN A 280 10.21 -6.62 2.00
CA ASN A 280 9.26 -6.72 0.91
C ASN A 280 8.85 -5.31 0.47
N ILE A 281 9.29 -4.90 -0.72
CA ILE A 281 9.22 -3.52 -1.19
C ILE A 281 8.07 -3.42 -2.19
N GLY A 282 6.88 -3.02 -1.74
CA GLY A 282 5.79 -2.68 -2.65
C GLY A 282 4.78 -3.78 -2.94
N ALA A 283 4.92 -4.50 -4.06
CA ALA A 283 3.90 -5.29 -4.80
C ALA A 283 3.23 -6.47 -4.02
N GLY A 284 3.39 -6.52 -2.70
CA GLY A 284 2.76 -7.47 -1.80
C GLY A 284 3.34 -8.89 -1.89
N HIS A 285 3.59 -9.41 -3.09
CA HIS A 285 4.02 -10.80 -3.29
C HIS A 285 5.40 -11.06 -2.69
N VAL A 286 5.47 -11.92 -1.68
CA VAL A 286 6.72 -12.38 -1.09
C VAL A 286 7.27 -13.51 -1.96
N ARG A 287 8.40 -13.26 -2.64
CA ARG A 287 8.97 -14.20 -3.62
C ARG A 287 10.00 -15.17 -3.04
N HIS A 288 10.37 -14.98 -1.78
CA HIS A 288 11.09 -15.96 -0.97
C HIS A 288 10.41 -16.11 0.40
N PRO A 289 9.23 -16.77 0.46
CA PRO A 289 8.54 -17.01 1.73
C PRO A 289 9.38 -17.88 2.66
N SER A 290 9.18 -17.70 3.96
CA SER A 290 9.85 -18.51 4.99
C SER A 290 9.53 -20.00 4.82
N VAL A 291 10.43 -20.87 5.30
CA VAL A 291 10.20 -22.31 5.43
C VAL A 291 8.89 -22.56 6.16
N ALA A 292 8.65 -21.88 7.28
CA ALA A 292 7.42 -22.01 8.06
C ALA A 292 6.15 -21.69 7.23
N VAL A 293 6.18 -20.62 6.42
CA VAL A 293 5.05 -20.31 5.54
C VAL A 293 4.85 -21.39 4.48
N ARG A 294 5.94 -21.87 3.86
CA ARG A 294 5.90 -22.91 2.81
C ARG A 294 5.40 -24.28 3.30
N GLU A 295 5.40 -24.53 4.61
CA GLU A 295 4.81 -25.75 5.17
C GLU A 295 3.28 -25.82 4.97
N SER A 296 2.61 -24.66 4.89
CA SER A 296 1.13 -24.56 4.88
C SER A 296 0.54 -23.74 3.73
N TYR A 297 1.37 -22.93 3.06
CA TYR A 297 0.93 -21.99 2.04
C TYR A 297 1.83 -22.06 0.81
N ASP A 298 1.22 -22.00 -0.37
CA ASP A 298 1.90 -22.01 -1.66
C ASP A 298 2.43 -20.60 -2.02
N ARG A 299 1.72 -19.56 -1.56
CA ARG A 299 2.03 -18.15 -1.86
C ARG A 299 1.73 -17.25 -0.67
N GLU A 300 2.43 -16.12 -0.59
CA GLU A 300 2.29 -15.13 0.48
C GLU A 300 2.22 -13.71 -0.10
N TYR A 301 1.28 -12.91 0.40
CA TYR A 301 1.10 -11.50 0.02
C TYR A 301 0.94 -10.58 1.23
N ASP A 302 1.65 -9.46 1.20
CA ASP A 302 1.44 -8.30 2.08
C ASP A 302 0.48 -7.30 1.44
N LEU A 303 -0.57 -6.94 2.18
CA LEU A 303 -1.60 -5.98 1.75
C LEU A 303 -1.71 -4.86 2.79
N LEU A 304 -1.10 -3.72 2.49
CA LEU A 304 -1.18 -2.52 3.33
C LEU A 304 -2.15 -1.52 2.75
N TYR A 305 -3.11 -1.12 3.57
CA TYR A 305 -4.14 -0.13 3.24
C TYR A 305 -3.85 1.19 3.93
N ILE A 306 -3.84 2.29 3.18
CA ILE A 306 -3.66 3.66 3.69
C ILE A 306 -4.78 4.53 3.14
N ASP A 307 -5.33 5.41 3.97
CA ASP A 307 -6.20 6.49 3.55
C ASP A 307 -5.45 7.84 3.61
N THR A 308 -5.73 8.71 2.66
CA THR A 308 -4.91 9.89 2.39
C THR A 308 -5.79 11.11 2.19
N ASP A 309 -5.59 12.10 3.05
CA ASP A 309 -6.19 13.43 2.97
C ASP A 309 -5.30 14.38 2.16
N THR A 310 -5.89 14.96 1.11
CA THR A 310 -5.21 15.87 0.18
C THR A 310 -4.61 17.09 0.88
N GLU A 311 -5.26 17.64 1.92
CA GLU A 311 -4.78 18.84 2.61
C GLU A 311 -3.40 18.58 3.22
N LEU A 312 -3.29 17.55 4.07
CA LEU A 312 -2.06 17.17 4.75
C LEU A 312 -0.92 16.89 3.74
N HIS A 313 -1.23 16.11 2.71
CA HIS A 313 -0.25 15.66 1.71
C HIS A 313 0.20 16.78 0.75
N ASN A 314 -0.50 17.92 0.75
CA ASN A 314 -0.11 19.12 0.00
C ASN A 314 0.77 20.08 0.79
N ILE A 315 0.84 19.95 2.12
CA ILE A 315 1.59 20.88 2.97
C ILE A 315 3.06 20.91 2.57
N ILE A 316 3.67 19.75 2.31
CA ILE A 316 5.09 19.65 1.91
C ILE A 316 5.38 20.28 0.54
N ARG A 317 4.35 20.56 -0.26
CA ARG A 317 4.47 21.23 -1.56
C ARG A 317 4.32 22.75 -1.46
N SER A 318 3.83 23.25 -0.33
CA SER A 318 3.50 24.66 -0.15
C SER A 318 4.73 25.55 0.13
N SER A 319 5.82 24.97 0.63
CA SER A 319 7.02 25.72 0.99
C SER A 319 8.24 24.82 1.17
N ASN A 320 9.42 25.33 0.87
CA ASN A 320 10.71 24.70 1.22
C ASN A 320 11.27 25.19 2.57
N ASP A 321 10.61 26.15 3.23
CA ASP A 321 10.99 26.55 4.60
C ASP A 321 10.36 25.57 5.59
N VAL A 322 11.18 24.69 6.16
CA VAL A 322 10.78 23.67 7.12
C VAL A 322 9.94 24.23 8.26
N ARG A 323 10.17 25.48 8.69
CA ARG A 323 9.40 26.11 9.78
C ARG A 323 7.95 26.40 9.36
N LYS A 324 7.72 26.73 8.09
CA LYS A 324 6.38 26.93 7.54
C LYS A 324 5.66 25.60 7.42
N ILE A 325 6.32 24.58 6.86
CA ILE A 325 5.79 23.21 6.81
C ILE A 325 5.40 22.75 8.22
N ALA A 326 6.29 22.94 9.20
CA ALA A 326 6.04 22.53 10.59
C ALA A 326 4.85 23.24 11.21
N LYS A 327 4.69 24.54 10.95
CA LYS A 327 3.57 25.33 11.42
C LYS A 327 2.28 24.83 10.80
N SER A 328 2.25 24.68 9.48
CA SER A 328 1.05 24.26 8.77
C SER A 328 0.63 22.84 9.17
N MET A 329 1.58 21.91 9.22
CA MET A 329 1.30 20.51 9.59
C MET A 329 0.90 20.31 11.06
N ASN A 330 1.54 20.99 12.02
CA ASN A 330 1.36 20.68 13.44
C ASN A 330 0.44 21.66 14.19
N ARG A 331 0.09 22.80 13.59
CA ARG A 331 -0.67 23.87 14.27
C ARG A 331 -1.87 24.38 13.49
N GLU A 332 -1.85 24.29 12.15
CA GLU A 332 -2.91 24.82 11.30
C GLU A 332 -3.79 23.70 10.74
N TYR A 333 -3.19 22.60 10.33
CA TYR A 333 -3.89 21.39 9.94
C TYR A 333 -4.71 20.83 11.11
N LYS A 334 -5.97 20.52 10.83
CA LYS A 334 -6.91 20.03 11.84
C LYS A 334 -7.30 18.60 11.52
N LEU A 335 -6.64 17.66 12.19
CA LEU A 335 -6.94 16.24 12.04
C LEU A 335 -8.43 15.90 12.30
N SER A 336 -9.11 16.62 13.20
CA SER A 336 -10.53 16.42 13.49
C SER A 336 -11.47 16.81 12.33
N GLU A 337 -10.98 17.58 11.37
CA GLU A 337 -11.70 18.00 10.15
C GLU A 337 -11.17 17.26 8.91
N SER A 338 -10.25 16.30 9.09
CA SER A 338 -9.65 15.53 7.99
C SER A 338 -10.70 14.70 7.25
N THR A 339 -10.63 14.74 5.91
CA THR A 339 -11.46 13.93 5.02
C THR A 339 -10.56 13.20 4.04
N PRO A 340 -10.31 11.88 4.21
CA PRO A 340 -9.52 11.13 3.24
C PRO A 340 -10.18 11.11 1.86
N ASP A 341 -9.42 11.49 0.83
CA ASP A 341 -9.89 11.57 -0.56
C ASP A 341 -9.27 10.47 -1.44
N TYR A 342 -8.13 9.92 -1.04
CA TYR A 342 -7.45 8.84 -1.75
C TYR A 342 -7.28 7.63 -0.85
N PHE A 343 -7.46 6.46 -1.43
CA PHE A 343 -7.34 5.18 -0.74
C PHE A 343 -6.37 4.30 -1.50
N LEU A 344 -5.41 3.74 -0.77
CA LEU A 344 -4.23 3.10 -1.33
C LEU A 344 -4.11 1.68 -0.81
N LEU A 345 -3.87 0.75 -1.73
CA LEU A 345 -3.40 -0.59 -1.47
C LEU A 345 -1.96 -0.71 -1.97
N ASN A 346 -1.03 -1.05 -1.08
CA ASN A 346 0.41 -1.14 -1.37
C ASN A 346 0.95 0.14 -2.05
N GLY A 347 0.44 1.28 -1.60
CA GLY A 347 0.80 2.62 -2.07
C GLY A 347 0.16 3.04 -3.39
N ARG A 348 -0.68 2.20 -4.00
CA ARG A 348 -1.37 2.53 -5.25
C ARG A 348 -2.87 2.59 -5.06
N SER A 349 -3.50 3.41 -5.88
CA SER A 349 -4.94 3.43 -6.07
C SER A 349 -5.28 2.73 -7.38
N PHE A 350 -6.50 2.22 -7.51
CA PHE A 350 -6.98 1.72 -8.79
C PHE A 350 -6.79 2.81 -9.88
N PRO A 351 -6.23 2.44 -11.05
CA PRO A 351 -6.05 1.08 -11.58
C PRO A 351 -4.62 0.55 -11.39
N TYR A 352 -3.72 1.29 -10.74
CA TYR A 352 -2.31 0.90 -10.59
C TYR A 352 -2.15 -0.28 -9.64
N THR A 353 -3.09 -0.48 -8.73
CA THR A 353 -3.23 -1.74 -7.97
C THR A 353 -3.31 -2.96 -8.88
N LEU A 354 -3.80 -2.86 -10.12
CA LEU A 354 -3.79 -3.97 -11.08
C LEU A 354 -2.39 -4.23 -11.65
N ARG A 355 -1.44 -3.30 -11.55
CA ARG A 355 -0.07 -3.53 -12.01
C ARG A 355 0.73 -4.37 -11.02
N GLU A 356 0.41 -4.25 -9.73
CA GLU A 356 1.30 -4.77 -8.69
C GLU A 356 0.63 -5.29 -7.42
N SER A 357 -0.67 -5.14 -7.24
CA SER A 357 -1.40 -5.65 -6.07
C SER A 357 -2.38 -6.76 -6.45
N ILE A 358 -2.15 -7.46 -7.56
CA ILE A 358 -2.97 -8.62 -7.94
C ILE A 358 -2.51 -9.82 -7.11
N ILE A 359 -3.47 -10.57 -6.57
CA ILE A 359 -3.19 -11.88 -5.99
C ILE A 359 -3.26 -12.89 -7.13
N VAL A 360 -2.12 -13.44 -7.54
CA VAL A 360 -2.05 -14.46 -8.61
C VAL A 360 -2.01 -15.83 -7.97
N THR A 361 -2.88 -16.74 -8.41
CA THR A 361 -3.02 -18.07 -7.81
C THR A 361 -3.37 -19.15 -8.84
N ALA A 362 -3.28 -20.41 -8.44
CA ALA A 362 -3.73 -21.58 -9.18
C ALA A 362 -4.82 -22.34 -8.40
N PRO A 363 -5.54 -23.28 -9.03
CA PRO A 363 -6.47 -24.16 -8.32
C PRO A 363 -5.79 -24.96 -7.19
N ASP A 364 -6.54 -25.22 -6.13
CA ASP A 364 -6.14 -26.08 -5.00
C ASP A 364 -4.87 -25.62 -4.23
N GLU A 365 -4.62 -24.31 -4.22
CA GLU A 365 -3.58 -23.65 -3.43
C GLU A 365 -4.13 -23.07 -2.11
N ASN A 366 -3.24 -22.88 -1.14
CA ASN A 366 -3.46 -22.04 0.04
C ASN A 366 -2.58 -20.79 -0.05
N VAL A 367 -3.19 -19.63 -0.04
CA VAL A 367 -2.49 -18.33 -0.10
C VAL A 367 -2.59 -17.64 1.25
N LYS A 368 -1.45 -17.20 1.80
CA LYS A 368 -1.38 -16.38 3.01
C LYS A 368 -1.50 -14.91 2.65
N LEU A 369 -2.47 -14.21 3.22
CA LEU A 369 -2.62 -12.76 3.07
C LEU A 369 -2.37 -12.09 4.42
N ARG A 370 -1.40 -11.18 4.49
CA ARG A 370 -1.11 -10.37 5.68
C ARG A 370 -1.64 -8.98 5.46
N ILE A 371 -2.66 -8.60 6.22
CA ILE A 371 -3.34 -7.32 6.04
C ILE A 371 -2.96 -6.38 7.17
N LEU A 372 -2.64 -5.14 6.83
CA LEU A 372 -2.57 -4.01 7.76
C LEU A 372 -3.47 -2.89 7.26
N ASN A 373 -4.40 -2.45 8.11
CA ASN A 373 -5.05 -1.17 7.92
C ASN A 373 -4.23 -0.07 8.62
N ALA A 374 -3.41 0.63 7.84
CA ALA A 374 -2.62 1.76 8.29
C ALA A 374 -3.38 3.11 8.20
N GLY A 375 -4.62 3.10 7.70
CA GLY A 375 -5.48 4.27 7.61
C GLY A 375 -6.22 4.60 8.91
N THR A 376 -6.89 5.76 8.90
CA THR A 376 -7.76 6.22 9.99
C THR A 376 -9.17 5.65 9.90
N SER A 377 -9.62 5.30 8.70
CA SER A 377 -10.94 4.74 8.43
C SER A 377 -10.96 3.23 8.67
N MET A 378 -12.13 2.67 8.97
CA MET A 378 -12.32 1.22 8.96
C MET A 378 -12.22 0.68 7.53
N LEU A 379 -11.50 -0.42 7.34
CA LEU A 379 -11.49 -1.18 6.09
C LEU A 379 -12.55 -2.28 6.15
N ALA A 380 -13.41 -2.36 5.14
CA ALA A 380 -14.34 -3.47 4.96
C ALA A 380 -13.86 -4.37 3.81
N LEU A 381 -12.82 -5.16 4.04
CA LEU A 381 -12.21 -5.97 2.98
C LEU A 381 -13.19 -7.05 2.51
N HIS A 382 -13.62 -6.94 1.26
CA HIS A 382 -14.47 -7.93 0.61
C HIS A 382 -13.70 -8.67 -0.49
N THR A 383 -13.76 -10.00 -0.49
CA THR A 383 -13.27 -10.84 -1.59
C THR A 383 -14.43 -11.45 -2.37
N HIS A 384 -14.48 -11.22 -3.67
CA HIS A 384 -15.40 -11.91 -4.57
C HIS A 384 -14.90 -13.34 -4.81
N GLY A 385 -15.83 -14.25 -5.10
CA GLY A 385 -15.48 -15.63 -5.47
C GLY A 385 -14.90 -16.49 -4.36
N HIS A 386 -14.51 -15.89 -3.23
CA HIS A 386 -13.78 -16.54 -2.16
C HIS A 386 -14.25 -16.08 -0.79
N LYS A 387 -14.15 -16.97 0.20
CA LYS A 387 -14.31 -16.65 1.61
C LYS A 387 -13.04 -17.04 2.34
N PRO A 388 -12.10 -16.10 2.56
CA PRO A 388 -10.91 -16.39 3.34
C PRO A 388 -11.25 -16.69 4.80
N THR A 389 -10.41 -17.51 5.43
CA THR A 389 -10.48 -17.83 6.86
C THR A 389 -9.52 -16.92 7.62
N ILE A 390 -10.03 -16.22 8.63
CA ILE A 390 -9.21 -15.42 9.54
C ILE A 390 -8.44 -16.37 10.46
N THR A 391 -7.11 -16.32 10.41
CA THR A 391 -6.23 -17.18 11.21
C THR A 391 -5.53 -16.43 12.35
N HIS A 392 -5.27 -15.13 12.19
CA HIS A 392 -4.61 -14.31 13.23
C HIS A 392 -5.28 -12.95 13.40
N TYR A 393 -5.21 -12.42 14.63
CA TYR A 393 -5.46 -11.00 14.92
C TYR A 393 -4.24 -10.38 15.58
N ASP A 394 -3.80 -9.23 15.05
CA ASP A 394 -2.68 -8.45 15.56
C ASP A 394 -1.38 -9.27 15.77
N GLY A 395 -1.20 -10.30 14.94
CA GLY A 395 -0.07 -11.22 14.97
C GLY A 395 -0.21 -12.42 15.91
N VAL A 396 -1.35 -12.55 16.61
CA VAL A 396 -1.63 -13.69 17.49
C VAL A 396 -2.50 -14.71 16.76
N GLU A 397 -2.03 -15.96 16.71
CA GLU A 397 -2.78 -17.07 16.13
C GLU A 397 -4.07 -17.35 16.90
N LEU A 398 -5.15 -17.54 16.16
CA LEU A 398 -6.43 -17.98 16.70
C LEU A 398 -6.48 -19.49 16.81
N ALA A 399 -6.95 -19.98 17.95
CA ALA A 399 -7.37 -21.37 18.08
C ALA A 399 -8.37 -21.72 16.95
N GLU A 400 -8.29 -22.92 16.41
CA GLU A 400 -9.08 -23.37 15.25
C GLU A 400 -10.59 -23.08 15.41
N ALA A 401 -11.15 -23.32 16.60
CA ALA A 401 -12.56 -23.07 16.90
C ALA A 401 -12.97 -21.58 16.90
N ALA A 402 -12.01 -20.66 16.97
CA ALA A 402 -12.21 -19.21 16.92
C ALA A 402 -11.90 -18.61 15.53
N GLN A 403 -11.35 -19.39 14.61
CA GLN A 403 -11.13 -18.96 13.24
C GLN A 403 -12.47 -18.81 12.52
N VAL A 404 -12.60 -17.76 11.70
CA VAL A 404 -13.86 -17.47 11.01
C VAL A 404 -13.65 -17.27 9.52
N THR A 405 -14.37 -18.06 8.74
CA THR A 405 -14.46 -17.96 7.28
C THR A 405 -15.60 -17.04 6.89
N ARG A 406 -15.32 -15.98 6.11
CA ARG A 406 -16.32 -15.01 5.64
C ARG A 406 -15.83 -14.26 4.40
N ASP A 407 -16.74 -13.58 3.71
CA ASP A 407 -16.43 -12.80 2.51
C ASP A 407 -16.11 -11.32 2.79
N VAL A 408 -16.61 -10.74 3.90
CA VAL A 408 -16.32 -9.36 4.33
C VAL A 408 -15.68 -9.35 5.71
N ILE A 409 -14.50 -8.72 5.81
CA ILE A 409 -13.68 -8.67 7.01
C ILE A 409 -13.46 -7.20 7.39
N MET A 410 -13.92 -6.84 8.59
CA MET A 410 -13.69 -5.50 9.14
C MET A 410 -12.31 -5.45 9.78
N VAL A 411 -11.49 -4.49 9.35
CA VAL A 411 -10.16 -4.24 9.91
C VAL A 411 -10.12 -2.79 10.39
N GLY A 412 -10.04 -2.60 11.71
CA GLY A 412 -9.93 -1.29 12.33
C GLY A 412 -8.56 -0.64 12.09
N SER A 413 -8.45 0.65 12.38
CA SER A 413 -7.20 1.40 12.27
C SER A 413 -6.09 0.74 13.07
N ALA A 414 -4.91 0.63 12.47
CA ALA A 414 -3.72 -0.05 12.98
C ALA A 414 -3.86 -1.56 13.26
N GLN A 415 -5.01 -2.18 13.00
CA GLN A 415 -5.16 -3.63 13.18
C GLN A 415 -4.49 -4.40 12.05
N ARG A 416 -3.99 -5.60 12.40
CA ARG A 416 -3.54 -6.59 11.43
C ARG A 416 -4.41 -7.83 11.49
N VAL A 417 -4.63 -8.43 10.34
CA VAL A 417 -5.35 -9.70 10.21
C VAL A 417 -4.60 -10.57 9.20
N ASP A 418 -4.30 -11.81 9.59
CA ASP A 418 -3.79 -12.79 8.64
C ASP A 418 -4.94 -13.68 8.17
N LEU A 419 -4.99 -13.89 6.87
CA LEU A 419 -6.00 -14.70 6.21
C LEU A 419 -5.37 -15.89 5.50
N LYS A 420 -6.07 -17.02 5.58
CA LYS A 420 -5.89 -18.16 4.69
C LYS A 420 -6.95 -18.07 3.58
N LEU A 421 -6.51 -17.80 2.36
CA LEU A 421 -7.33 -17.89 1.16
C LEU A 421 -7.10 -19.27 0.52
N SER A 422 -8.08 -20.16 0.59
CA SER A 422 -8.03 -21.45 -0.11
C SER A 422 -8.70 -21.34 -1.48
N THR A 423 -8.03 -21.81 -2.54
CA THR A 423 -8.58 -21.85 -3.89
C THR A 423 -9.23 -23.19 -4.25
N HIS A 424 -9.37 -24.09 -3.27
CA HIS A 424 -10.11 -25.33 -3.44
C HIS A 424 -11.58 -25.04 -3.74
N ASN A 425 -12.05 -25.46 -4.92
CA ASN A 425 -13.41 -25.18 -5.38
C ASN A 425 -14.43 -26.12 -4.73
N ASP A 426 -14.95 -25.69 -3.57
CA ASP A 426 -16.00 -26.38 -2.81
C ASP A 426 -17.31 -25.58 -2.72
N GLY A 427 -17.37 -24.40 -3.36
CA GLY A 427 -18.51 -23.49 -3.30
C GLY A 427 -18.63 -22.71 -1.99
N LEU A 428 -17.76 -22.94 -1.00
CA LEU A 428 -17.69 -22.20 0.26
C LEU A 428 -16.48 -21.26 0.26
N HIS A 429 -15.27 -21.82 0.13
CA HIS A 429 -13.99 -21.13 0.19
C HIS A 429 -13.61 -20.51 -1.15
N SER A 430 -13.90 -21.20 -2.25
CA SER A 430 -13.70 -20.75 -3.62
C SER A 430 -14.85 -21.19 -4.53
N TYR A 431 -15.22 -20.36 -5.50
CA TYR A 431 -16.20 -20.67 -6.56
C TYR A 431 -15.53 -21.16 -7.85
N GLY A 432 -14.20 -21.30 -7.85
CA GLY A 432 -13.40 -21.76 -8.98
C GLY A 432 -12.61 -20.66 -9.67
N GLU A 433 -11.93 -21.06 -10.74
CA GLU A 433 -11.02 -20.20 -11.48
C GLU A 433 -11.72 -18.98 -12.10
N GLY A 434 -11.03 -17.84 -12.11
CA GLY A 434 -11.54 -16.63 -12.72
C GLY A 434 -10.72 -15.38 -12.41
N ILE A 435 -11.36 -14.23 -12.66
CA ILE A 435 -10.89 -12.91 -12.25
C ILE A 435 -11.90 -12.43 -11.23
N TRP A 436 -11.50 -12.37 -9.96
CA TRP A 436 -12.37 -12.03 -8.85
C TRP A 436 -11.89 -10.74 -8.20
N LEU A 437 -12.76 -9.76 -8.02
CA LEU A 437 -12.38 -8.53 -7.33
C LEU A 437 -12.13 -8.80 -5.85
N TYR A 438 -11.19 -8.07 -5.27
CA TYR A 438 -11.21 -7.81 -3.84
C TYR A 438 -11.05 -6.31 -3.61
N HIS A 439 -11.87 -5.78 -2.71
CA HIS A 439 -11.96 -4.33 -2.54
C HIS A 439 -12.46 -3.94 -1.16
N ASP A 440 -12.31 -2.66 -0.83
CA ASP A 440 -12.97 -2.07 0.33
C ASP A 440 -14.48 -1.90 0.07
N HIS A 441 -15.32 -2.33 0.99
CA HIS A 441 -16.78 -2.25 0.92
C HIS A 441 -17.37 -1.05 1.66
N THR A 442 -16.53 -0.10 2.13
CA THR A 442 -17.00 1.18 2.69
C THR A 442 -17.51 2.18 1.65
N GLU A 443 -17.48 1.84 0.36
CA GLU A 443 -17.82 2.67 -0.82
C GLU A 443 -16.90 3.88 -1.03
N LEU A 444 -16.56 4.63 0.02
CA LEU A 444 -15.58 5.71 -0.09
C LEU A 444 -14.19 5.16 -0.43
N GLY A 445 -13.84 4.01 0.16
CA GLY A 445 -12.58 3.32 -0.06
C GLY A 445 -12.30 2.87 -1.49
N ILE A 446 -13.30 2.90 -2.38
CA ILE A 446 -13.17 2.54 -3.81
C ILE A 446 -13.24 3.77 -4.73
N THR A 447 -12.83 4.92 -4.20
CA THR A 447 -12.74 6.18 -4.95
C THR A 447 -11.32 6.73 -4.95
N SER A 448 -11.01 7.50 -5.99
CA SER A 448 -9.79 8.30 -6.10
C SER A 448 -10.20 9.75 -6.28
N ASN A 449 -10.17 10.54 -5.21
CA ASN A 449 -10.76 11.87 -5.14
C ASN A 449 -12.18 11.87 -5.71
N ASN A 450 -13.07 11.09 -5.09
CA ASN A 450 -14.47 10.90 -5.47
C ASN A 450 -14.73 10.38 -6.90
N MET A 451 -13.71 10.03 -7.68
CA MET A 451 -13.90 9.30 -8.94
C MET A 451 -13.94 7.80 -8.68
N MET A 452 -14.92 7.12 -9.26
CA MET A 452 -15.11 5.67 -9.16
C MET A 452 -15.14 5.04 -10.56
N PRO A 453 -14.52 3.87 -10.80
CA PRO A 453 -13.66 3.15 -9.85
C PRO A 453 -12.36 3.91 -9.55
N GLY A 454 -11.89 3.74 -8.32
CA GLY A 454 -10.66 4.26 -7.77
C GLY A 454 -10.31 3.50 -6.49
N GLY A 455 -9.32 3.95 -5.74
CA GLY A 455 -9.12 3.46 -4.37
C GLY A 455 -8.61 2.02 -4.25
N ASN A 456 -9.06 1.38 -3.17
CA ASN A 456 -8.74 0.03 -2.72
C ASN A 456 -9.48 -1.03 -3.55
N ILE A 457 -9.17 -1.14 -4.84
CA ILE A 457 -9.70 -2.20 -5.71
C ILE A 457 -8.52 -2.96 -6.30
N ALA A 458 -8.52 -4.28 -6.18
CA ALA A 458 -7.61 -5.16 -6.89
C ALA A 458 -8.29 -6.48 -7.23
N THR A 459 -7.54 -7.46 -7.73
CA THR A 459 -8.11 -8.74 -8.19
C THR A 459 -7.33 -9.93 -7.66
N ILE A 460 -8.06 -11.01 -7.36
CA ILE A 460 -7.57 -12.38 -7.28
C ILE A 460 -7.72 -12.96 -8.69
N VAL A 461 -6.61 -13.34 -9.32
CA VAL A 461 -6.58 -13.80 -10.71
C VAL A 461 -5.94 -15.16 -10.77
N TYR A 462 -6.69 -16.11 -11.31
CA TYR A 462 -6.12 -17.42 -11.62
C TYR A 462 -5.20 -17.32 -12.82
N GLU A 463 -4.09 -18.03 -12.78
CA GLU A 463 -3.06 -18.01 -13.82
C GLU A 463 -3.61 -18.24 -15.25
N SER A 464 -4.64 -19.08 -15.39
CA SER A 464 -5.34 -19.35 -16.65
C SER A 464 -5.99 -18.10 -17.27
N TYR A 465 -6.35 -17.12 -16.45
CA TYR A 465 -6.98 -15.86 -16.83
C TYR A 465 -6.02 -14.66 -16.88
N LEU A 466 -4.72 -14.88 -16.73
CA LEU A 466 -3.72 -13.83 -16.81
C LEU A 466 -3.06 -13.78 -18.20
N SER A 467 -2.86 -12.59 -18.76
CA SER A 467 -2.06 -12.40 -19.97
C SER A 467 -0.58 -12.70 -19.69
N PRO A 468 0.23 -12.98 -20.72
CA PRO A 468 1.67 -13.11 -20.56
C PRO A 468 2.29 -11.89 -19.88
N GLU A 469 1.74 -10.69 -20.09
CA GLU A 469 2.18 -9.40 -19.52
C GLU A 469 1.66 -9.16 -18.09
N GLY A 470 0.84 -10.06 -17.53
CA GLY A 470 0.30 -9.93 -16.18
C GLY A 470 -1.04 -9.19 -16.11
N MET A 471 -1.68 -8.93 -17.25
CA MET A 471 -2.98 -8.25 -17.29
C MET A 471 -4.13 -9.27 -17.14
N PRO A 472 -5.15 -9.00 -16.32
CA PRO A 472 -6.35 -9.84 -16.28
C PRO A 472 -7.05 -9.88 -17.65
N LYS A 473 -7.31 -11.07 -18.20
CA LYS A 473 -8.03 -11.30 -19.46
C LYS A 473 -9.54 -11.17 -19.26
N THR A 474 -10.01 -9.93 -19.11
CA THR A 474 -11.43 -9.63 -18.93
C THR A 474 -12.29 -10.10 -20.11
N GLN A 475 -13.57 -10.40 -19.83
CA GLN A 475 -14.54 -10.83 -20.84
C GLN A 475 -15.44 -9.66 -21.25
N GLY A 476 -15.17 -9.04 -22.40
CA GLY A 476 -16.04 -8.01 -22.99
C GLY A 476 -15.94 -6.60 -22.39
N VAL A 477 -15.07 -6.36 -21.40
CA VAL A 477 -14.85 -5.04 -20.78
C VAL A 477 -13.37 -4.69 -20.81
N SER A 478 -13.01 -3.55 -21.40
CA SER A 478 -11.62 -3.07 -21.38
C SER A 478 -11.31 -2.34 -20.07
N LEU A 479 -10.18 -2.63 -19.46
CA LEU A 479 -9.67 -1.90 -18.28
C LEU A 479 -8.78 -0.71 -18.68
N MET A 480 -8.32 -0.67 -19.93
CA MET A 480 -7.45 0.39 -20.45
C MET A 480 -8.01 1.82 -20.29
N PRO A 481 -9.33 2.05 -20.45
CA PRO A 481 -9.95 3.35 -20.17
C PRO A 481 -9.56 4.01 -18.84
N TYR A 482 -9.33 3.20 -17.80
CA TYR A 482 -8.99 3.72 -16.48
C TYR A 482 -7.53 4.14 -16.36
N PHE A 483 -6.66 3.83 -17.32
CA PHE A 483 -5.24 4.22 -17.32
C PHE A 483 -4.99 5.62 -17.91
N SER A 484 -6.03 6.45 -18.03
CA SER A 484 -5.96 7.84 -18.49
C SER A 484 -5.89 8.81 -17.29
N PRO A 485 -4.96 9.79 -17.28
CA PRO A 485 -4.98 10.88 -16.31
C PRO A 485 -6.25 11.75 -16.38
N GLU A 486 -6.82 11.97 -17.57
CA GLU A 486 -8.03 12.75 -17.78
C GLU A 486 -9.24 12.15 -17.05
N TYR A 487 -9.27 10.82 -16.91
CA TYR A 487 -10.27 10.11 -16.10
C TYR A 487 -10.25 10.59 -14.64
N TYR A 488 -9.09 10.56 -13.98
CA TYR A 488 -8.97 10.97 -12.57
C TYR A 488 -9.03 12.48 -12.36
N GLN A 489 -8.86 13.27 -13.43
CA GLN A 489 -9.14 14.70 -13.44
C GLN A 489 -10.63 15.02 -13.62
N ARG A 490 -11.50 14.00 -13.71
CA ARG A 490 -12.95 14.12 -13.94
C ARG A 490 -13.31 14.80 -15.27
N LYS A 491 -12.44 14.70 -16.27
CA LYS A 491 -12.65 15.29 -17.60
C LYS A 491 -13.35 14.34 -18.57
N VAL A 492 -13.39 13.05 -18.25
CA VAL A 492 -13.96 12.00 -19.12
C VAL A 492 -15.18 11.38 -18.41
N PRO A 493 -16.35 11.31 -19.07
CA PRO A 493 -17.52 10.63 -18.52
C PRO A 493 -17.22 9.16 -18.21
N VAL A 494 -17.67 8.67 -17.05
CA VAL A 494 -17.36 7.33 -16.52
C VAL A 494 -17.75 6.21 -17.51
N TRP A 495 -18.90 6.34 -18.16
CA TRP A 495 -19.43 5.31 -19.05
C TRP A 495 -19.01 5.47 -20.51
N SER A 496 -18.20 6.48 -20.85
CA SER A 496 -17.80 6.80 -22.23
C SER A 496 -17.24 5.59 -23.01
N ALA A 497 -16.51 4.70 -22.34
CA ALA A 497 -15.96 3.49 -22.96
C ALA A 497 -16.99 2.37 -23.20
N SER A 498 -18.11 2.38 -22.47
CA SER A 498 -19.17 1.35 -22.54
C SER A 498 -20.43 1.84 -23.25
N ASP A 499 -20.51 3.14 -23.56
CA ASP A 499 -21.66 3.79 -24.17
C ASP A 499 -21.32 4.22 -25.62
N PRO A 500 -21.49 3.31 -26.61
CA PRO A 500 -21.11 3.59 -27.99
C PRO A 500 -21.95 4.72 -28.62
N ASP A 501 -23.19 4.87 -28.16
CA ASP A 501 -24.15 5.86 -28.64
C ASP A 501 -23.94 7.23 -27.98
N GLY A 502 -23.18 7.29 -26.88
CA GLY A 502 -22.84 8.51 -26.17
C GLY A 502 -24.01 9.13 -25.42
N GLN A 503 -25.08 8.39 -25.11
CA GLN A 503 -26.26 8.86 -24.39
C GLN A 503 -25.95 9.34 -22.96
N LEU A 504 -24.86 8.84 -22.38
CA LEU A 504 -24.33 9.17 -21.06
C LEU A 504 -23.00 9.96 -21.17
N GLY A 505 -22.74 10.55 -22.34
CA GLY A 505 -21.61 11.44 -22.59
C GLY A 505 -21.80 12.83 -21.97
N GLU A 506 -20.82 13.70 -22.17
CA GLU A 506 -20.84 15.07 -21.65
C GLU A 506 -21.97 15.89 -22.31
N PRO A 507 -22.78 16.67 -21.58
CA PRO A 507 -23.80 17.52 -22.18
C PRO A 507 -23.18 18.67 -23.00
N GLN A 508 -23.70 18.95 -24.19
CA GLN A 508 -23.24 20.07 -25.02
C GLN A 508 -23.53 21.42 -24.32
N GLY A 509 -22.47 22.20 -24.08
CA GLY A 509 -22.57 23.58 -23.60
C GLY A 509 -22.33 23.77 -22.09
N GLU A 510 -21.93 22.71 -21.38
CA GLU A 510 -21.40 22.76 -20.01
C GLU A 510 -19.87 22.66 -19.96
#